data_AF-A0AAV0XF96-F1
#
_entry.id   AF-A0AAV0XF96-F1
#
_cell.length_a   1.000
_cell.length_b   1.000
_cell.length_c   1.000
_cell.angle_alpha   90.00
_cell.angle_beta   90.00
_cell.angle_gamma   90.00
#
_symmetry.space_group_name_H-M   'P 1'
#
loop_
_entity.id
_entity.type
_entity.pdbx_description
1 polymer ?
#
loop_
_entity_poly.entity_id
_entity_poly.type
_entity_poly.pdbx_seq_one_letter_code
_entity_poly.pdbx_strand_id
1 'polypeptide(L)'
;MNITSTNNTCGPEKVLNPGWCPSHWDLLLCWRTSKPGAVVYQACFDELNGMRYDTSQNASRRCKSNGVWENSSDYMNCRPLDTNNPLYPDPSIVYTSYFYYGGYTISLVALVAAVSIFVYFKDLRCLRNTIHTNLMCTYILLILHGY
;
A
#
# COMPACT_ATOMS: atom_id res chain seq x y z
N MET A 1 26.78 -16.41 6.83
CA MET A 1 27.21 -15.28 7.67
C MET A 1 26.22 -14.16 7.43
N ASN A 2 25.33 -13.89 8.40
CA ASN A 2 24.38 -12.79 8.31
C ASN A 2 25.14 -11.48 8.51
N ILE A 3 24.99 -10.54 7.58
CA ILE A 3 25.58 -9.21 7.70
C ILE A 3 24.58 -8.39 8.48
N THR A 4 24.90 -8.13 9.74
CA THR A 4 24.10 -7.27 10.60
C THR A 4 24.42 -5.82 10.29
N SER A 5 23.40 -4.98 10.23
CA SER A 5 23.56 -3.53 10.19
C SER A 5 23.87 -3.02 11.59
N THR A 6 25.02 -2.38 11.75
CA THR A 6 25.37 -1.64 12.97
C THR A 6 25.41 -0.16 12.62
N ASN A 7 24.57 0.67 13.26
CA ASN A 7 24.53 2.13 13.03
C ASN A 7 24.35 2.54 11.56
N ASN A 8 23.37 1.97 10.84
CA ASN A 8 23.09 2.27 9.42
C ASN A 8 24.27 2.01 8.48
N THR A 9 25.25 1.23 8.92
CA THR A 9 26.38 0.82 8.13
C THR A 9 26.45 -0.69 8.07
N CYS A 10 26.83 -1.17 6.89
CA CYS A 10 27.16 -2.55 6.68
C CYS A 10 28.45 -2.90 7.44
N GLY A 11 28.47 -4.07 8.07
CA GLY A 11 29.66 -4.57 8.79
C GLY A 11 30.92 -4.62 7.91
N PRO A 12 32.10 -4.78 8.54
CA PRO A 12 33.39 -4.65 7.86
C PRO A 12 33.50 -5.58 6.65
N GLU A 13 33.71 -4.98 5.48
CA GLU A 13 33.74 -5.65 4.20
C GLU A 13 35.04 -6.43 3.98
N LYS A 14 34.93 -7.67 3.49
CA LYS A 14 36.10 -8.44 3.06
C LYS A 14 36.44 -8.05 1.62
N VAL A 15 37.48 -7.22 1.47
CA VAL A 15 38.25 -6.96 0.23
C VAL A 15 37.40 -6.70 -1.02
N LEU A 16 37.27 -5.43 -1.39
CA LEU A 16 36.62 -5.02 -2.63
C LEU A 16 37.54 -5.31 -3.83
N ASN A 17 37.08 -6.15 -4.76
CA ASN A 17 37.74 -6.31 -6.05
C ASN A 17 37.38 -5.13 -6.96
N PRO A 18 38.33 -4.62 -7.78
CA PRO A 18 38.05 -3.51 -8.69
C PRO A 18 36.91 -3.87 -9.66
N GLY A 19 35.92 -2.98 -9.76
CA GLY A 19 34.72 -3.15 -10.61
C GLY A 19 33.57 -3.94 -9.98
N TRP A 20 33.68 -4.38 -8.72
CA TRP A 20 32.58 -5.01 -7.98
C TRP A 20 31.67 -3.95 -7.34
N CYS A 21 30.40 -4.30 -7.12
CA CYS A 21 29.53 -3.45 -6.32
C CYS A 21 29.99 -3.50 -4.85
N PRO A 22 30.24 -2.34 -4.21
CA PRO A 22 30.62 -2.28 -2.80
C PRO A 22 29.44 -2.64 -1.91
N SER A 23 29.66 -2.94 -0.64
CA SER A 23 28.56 -3.12 0.30
C SER A 23 27.77 -1.83 0.46
N HIS A 24 26.44 -1.96 0.47
CA HIS A 24 25.55 -0.82 0.46
C HIS A 24 24.37 -1.04 1.39
N TRP A 25 24.12 -0.05 2.26
CA TRP A 25 22.95 0.00 3.11
C TRP A 25 21.83 0.76 2.40
N ASP A 26 20.67 0.13 2.22
CA ASP A 26 19.53 0.72 1.51
C ASP A 26 18.34 1.05 2.41
N LEU A 27 18.64 1.43 3.66
CA LEU A 27 17.66 1.76 4.71
C LEU A 27 16.89 0.57 5.27
N LEU A 28 16.89 -0.59 4.59
CA LEU A 28 16.24 -1.81 5.06
C LEU A 28 17.25 -2.93 5.30
N LEU A 29 18.12 -3.22 4.33
CA LEU A 29 19.05 -4.34 4.38
C LEU A 29 20.47 -3.93 3.98
N CYS A 30 21.41 -4.77 4.38
CA CYS A 30 22.80 -4.61 4.05
C CYS A 30 23.20 -5.53 2.91
N TRP A 31 23.39 -4.95 1.73
CA TRP A 31 23.78 -5.68 0.52
C TRP A 31 25.28 -5.94 0.51
N ARG A 32 25.69 -7.21 0.53
CA ARG A 32 27.08 -7.64 0.38
C ARG A 32 27.68 -7.26 -0.97
N THR A 33 29.01 -7.19 -1.02
CA THR A 33 29.73 -7.08 -2.28
C THR A 33 29.35 -8.17 -3.26
N SER A 34 29.30 -7.79 -4.53
CA SER A 34 28.92 -8.69 -5.60
C SER A 34 29.64 -8.39 -6.90
N LYS A 35 29.80 -9.44 -7.71
CA LYS A 35 30.35 -9.33 -9.06
C LYS A 35 29.44 -8.46 -9.93
N PRO A 36 30.00 -7.65 -10.84
CA PRO A 36 29.20 -6.94 -11.83
C PRO A 36 28.36 -7.93 -12.64
N GLY A 37 27.07 -7.64 -12.80
CA GLY A 37 26.09 -8.49 -13.48
C GLY A 37 25.43 -9.57 -12.60
N ALA A 38 25.84 -9.74 -11.34
CA ALA A 38 25.26 -10.72 -10.44
C ALA A 38 24.06 -10.17 -9.65
N VAL A 39 23.11 -11.06 -9.33
CA VAL A 39 21.99 -10.79 -8.41
C VAL A 39 22.34 -11.36 -7.04
N VAL A 40 22.25 -10.53 -6.01
CA VAL A 40 22.44 -10.91 -4.61
C VAL A 40 21.08 -11.22 -4.01
N TYR A 41 21.01 -12.30 -3.24
CA TYR A 41 19.85 -12.68 -2.46
C TYR A 41 20.18 -12.59 -0.97
N GLN A 42 19.26 -12.04 -0.18
CA GLN A 42 19.37 -11.95 1.26
C GLN A 42 18.01 -12.27 1.88
N ALA A 43 18.01 -12.99 2.99
CA ALA A 43 16.78 -13.26 3.73
C ALA A 43 16.11 -11.94 4.13
N CYS A 44 14.78 -11.94 4.13
CA CYS A 44 14.01 -10.81 4.67
C CYS A 44 14.35 -10.59 6.15
N PHE A 45 14.12 -9.38 6.64
CA PHE A 45 14.31 -9.02 8.04
C PHE A 45 13.32 -9.76 8.94
N ASP A 46 13.70 -10.06 10.18
CA ASP A 46 12.80 -10.71 11.15
C ASP A 46 11.76 -9.73 11.68
N GLU A 47 12.19 -8.49 11.94
CA GLU A 47 11.33 -7.41 12.41
C GLU A 47 11.74 -6.08 11.76
N LEU A 48 10.75 -5.33 11.27
CA LEU A 48 10.92 -3.94 10.81
C LEU A 48 9.80 -3.09 11.39
N ASN A 49 10.17 -2.04 12.12
CA ASN A 49 9.23 -1.06 12.65
C ASN A 49 8.13 -1.68 13.56
N GLY A 50 8.48 -2.72 14.33
CA GLY A 50 7.58 -3.46 15.22
C GLY A 50 6.71 -4.53 14.55
N MET A 51 6.95 -4.81 13.27
CA MET A 51 6.23 -5.83 12.49
C MET A 51 7.14 -7.00 12.16
N ARG A 52 6.67 -8.23 12.39
CA ARG A 52 7.43 -9.44 12.03
C ARG A 52 7.22 -9.80 10.57
N TYR A 53 8.28 -10.24 9.90
CA TYR A 53 8.27 -10.62 8.49
C TYR A 53 8.77 -12.04 8.27
N ASP A 54 8.33 -12.65 7.18
CA ASP A 54 8.69 -14.02 6.84
C ASP A 54 10.16 -14.10 6.41
N THR A 55 10.99 -14.72 7.25
CA THR A 55 12.43 -14.89 7.01
C THR A 55 12.77 -16.10 6.14
N SER A 56 11.78 -16.93 5.77
CA SER A 56 11.96 -18.02 4.80
C SER A 56 12.08 -17.48 3.37
N GLN A 57 11.57 -16.28 3.13
CA GLN A 57 11.64 -15.59 1.85
C GLN A 57 12.90 -14.72 1.74
N ASN A 58 13.31 -14.45 0.50
CA ASN A 58 14.49 -13.64 0.20
C ASN A 58 14.13 -12.38 -0.61
N ALA A 59 14.78 -11.28 -0.25
CA ALA A 59 14.91 -10.10 -1.09
C ALA A 59 16.07 -10.27 -2.09
N SER A 60 15.99 -9.58 -3.22
CA SER A 60 17.07 -9.58 -4.22
C SER A 60 17.49 -8.19 -4.66
N ARG A 61 18.76 -8.04 -5.03
CA ARG A 61 19.27 -6.82 -5.64
C ARG A 61 20.31 -7.13 -6.70
N ARG A 62 20.23 -6.42 -7.82
CA ARG A 62 21.15 -6.60 -8.94
C ARG A 62 22.32 -5.62 -8.88
N CYS A 63 23.52 -6.15 -9.05
CA CYS A 63 24.71 -5.37 -9.36
C CYS A 63 24.82 -5.20 -10.88
N LYS A 64 24.85 -3.96 -11.39
CA LYS A 64 24.98 -3.70 -12.83
C LYS A 64 26.38 -4.06 -13.32
N SER A 65 26.54 -4.21 -14.63
CA SER A 65 27.82 -4.54 -15.28
C SER A 65 28.91 -3.47 -15.07
N ASN A 66 28.52 -2.24 -14.74
CA ASN A 66 29.43 -1.13 -14.43
C ASN A 66 29.91 -1.10 -12.96
N GLY A 67 29.59 -2.13 -12.16
CA GLY A 67 29.99 -2.17 -10.75
C GLY A 67 29.17 -1.24 -9.83
N VAL A 68 28.00 -0.80 -10.28
CA VAL A 68 27.08 0.04 -9.50
C VAL A 68 25.79 -0.71 -9.22
N TRP A 69 25.25 -0.56 -8.01
CA TRP A 69 23.95 -1.13 -7.67
C TRP A 69 22.82 -0.59 -8.54
N GLU A 70 21.82 -1.43 -8.76
CA GLU A 70 20.55 -0.99 -9.31
C GLU A 70 19.84 0.00 -8.36
N ASN A 71 18.99 0.87 -8.93
CA ASN A 71 18.34 1.96 -8.21
C ASN A 71 17.38 1.45 -7.12
N SER A 72 16.86 0.24 -7.27
CA SER A 72 15.87 -0.34 -6.38
C SER A 72 16.21 -1.80 -6.06
N SER A 73 15.83 -2.22 -4.87
CA SER A 73 15.94 -3.60 -4.39
C SER A 73 14.55 -4.26 -4.45
N ASP A 74 14.51 -5.54 -4.81
CA ASP A 74 13.27 -6.31 -4.92
C ASP A 74 12.89 -6.95 -3.58
N TYR A 75 11.85 -6.40 -2.96
CA TYR A 75 11.28 -6.88 -1.68
C TYR A 75 9.95 -7.62 -1.84
N MET A 76 9.54 -7.96 -3.07
CA MET A 76 8.19 -8.48 -3.37
C MET A 76 7.84 -9.77 -2.60
N ASN A 77 8.84 -10.55 -2.20
CA ASN A 77 8.67 -11.78 -1.45
C ASN A 77 8.67 -11.57 0.07
N CYS A 78 9.08 -10.41 0.58
CA CYS A 78 9.09 -10.10 2.00
C CYS A 78 7.69 -9.67 2.45
N ARG A 79 6.97 -10.57 3.09
CA ARG A 79 5.60 -10.33 3.57
C ARG A 79 5.56 -10.30 5.11
N PRO A 80 4.71 -9.46 5.71
CA PRO A 80 4.50 -9.48 7.15
C PRO A 80 3.84 -10.81 7.56
N LEU A 81 4.30 -11.37 8.69
CA LEU A 81 3.75 -12.57 9.32
C LEU A 81 2.46 -12.25 10.11
N ASP A 82 2.41 -11.05 10.70
CA ASP A 82 1.27 -10.57 11.48
C ASP A 82 0.44 -9.59 10.64
N THR A 83 -0.70 -10.06 10.11
CA THR A 83 -1.70 -9.21 9.44
C THR A 83 -2.69 -8.56 10.41
N ASN A 84 -2.62 -8.91 11.70
CA ASN A 84 -3.54 -8.43 12.74
C ASN A 84 -3.05 -7.17 13.47
N ASN A 85 -1.99 -6.50 13.00
CA ASN A 85 -1.51 -5.28 13.63
C ASN A 85 -2.44 -4.09 13.30
N PRO A 86 -3.05 -3.41 14.28
CA PRO A 86 -3.93 -2.26 14.05
C PRO A 86 -3.23 -1.05 13.39
N LEU A 87 -1.89 -0.99 13.39
CA LEU A 87 -1.13 0.10 12.78
C LEU A 87 -1.08 0.02 11.25
N TYR A 88 -1.23 -1.17 10.66
CA TYR A 88 -1.22 -1.40 9.22
C TYR A 88 -2.36 -2.36 8.87
N PRO A 89 -3.56 -1.84 8.56
CA PRO A 89 -4.69 -2.69 8.23
C PRO A 89 -4.36 -3.54 7.00
N ASP A 90 -4.78 -4.80 7.05
CA ASP A 90 -4.60 -5.74 5.95
C ASP A 90 -5.02 -5.09 4.63
N PRO A 91 -4.26 -5.27 3.53
CA PRO A 91 -4.59 -4.67 2.24
C PRO A 91 -6.03 -4.96 1.82
N SER A 92 -6.60 -6.11 2.18
CA SER A 92 -8.01 -6.43 1.91
C SER A 92 -9.01 -5.48 2.59
N ILE A 93 -8.71 -4.97 3.79
CA ILE A 93 -9.53 -4.02 4.53
C ILE A 93 -9.49 -2.64 3.85
N VAL A 94 -8.33 -2.26 3.30
CA VAL A 94 -8.16 -0.99 2.56
C VAL A 94 -8.93 -1.01 1.25
N TYR A 95 -8.89 -2.12 0.50
CA TYR A 95 -9.69 -2.23 -0.73
C TYR A 95 -11.18 -2.23 -0.42
N THR A 96 -11.61 -2.95 0.61
CA THR A 96 -13.02 -3.02 1.02
C THR A 96 -13.54 -1.63 1.44
N SER A 97 -12.75 -0.86 2.20
CA SER A 97 -13.13 0.49 2.59
C SER A 97 -13.25 1.42 1.38
N TYR A 98 -12.34 1.33 0.41
CA TYR A 98 -12.41 2.12 -0.82
C TYR A 98 -13.69 1.86 -1.62
N PHE A 99 -14.07 0.59 -1.83
CA PHE A 99 -15.33 0.25 -2.50
C PHE A 99 -16.55 0.71 -1.72
N TYR A 100 -16.51 0.62 -0.39
CA TYR A 100 -17.58 1.10 0.48
C TYR A 100 -17.81 2.61 0.34
N TYR A 101 -16.75 3.42 0.46
CA TYR A 101 -16.83 4.87 0.30
C TYR A 101 -17.21 5.26 -1.14
N GLY A 102 -16.66 4.57 -2.14
CA GLY A 102 -17.03 4.77 -3.54
C GLY A 102 -18.52 4.53 -3.79
N GLY A 103 -19.06 3.40 -3.36
CA GLY A 103 -20.48 3.08 -3.50
C GLY A 103 -21.40 4.06 -2.78
N TYR A 104 -20.98 4.56 -1.61
CA TYR A 104 -21.71 5.57 -0.86
C TYR A 104 -21.82 6.89 -1.62
N THR A 105 -20.71 7.38 -2.18
CA THR A 105 -20.70 8.63 -2.98
C THR A 105 -21.57 8.52 -4.23
N ILE A 106 -21.50 7.39 -4.95
CA ILE A 106 -22.31 7.17 -6.17
C ILE A 106 -23.80 7.15 -5.82
N SER A 107 -24.16 6.47 -4.73
CA SER A 107 -25.55 6.38 -4.26
C SER A 107 -26.09 7.77 -3.90
N LEU A 108 -25.31 8.58 -3.19
CA LEU A 108 -25.65 9.96 -2.87
C LEU A 108 -25.87 10.83 -4.10
N VAL A 109 -24.95 10.78 -5.07
CA VAL A 109 -25.06 11.56 -6.32
C VAL A 109 -26.30 11.16 -7.12
N ALA A 110 -26.59 9.85 -7.22
CA ALA A 110 -27.79 9.36 -7.87
C ALA A 110 -29.07 9.84 -7.18
N LEU A 111 -29.08 9.85 -5.84
CA LEU A 111 -30.21 10.35 -5.04
C LEU A 111 -30.44 11.85 -5.25
N VAL A 112 -29.37 12.66 -5.22
CA VAL A 112 -29.44 14.10 -5.47
C VAL A 112 -29.93 14.40 -6.88
N ALA A 113 -29.43 13.67 -7.89
CA ALA A 113 -29.86 13.81 -9.27
C ALA A 113 -31.36 13.47 -9.44
N ALA A 114 -31.81 12.37 -8.84
CA ALA A 114 -33.22 11.97 -8.87
C ALA A 114 -34.12 13.05 -8.25
N VAL A 115 -33.78 13.55 -7.05
CA VAL A 115 -34.53 14.64 -6.40
C VAL A 115 -34.55 15.91 -7.25
N SER A 116 -33.41 16.28 -7.85
CA SER A 116 -33.30 17.47 -8.70
C SER A 116 -34.24 17.38 -9.92
N ILE A 117 -34.31 16.22 -10.57
CA ILE A 117 -35.22 15.98 -11.71
C ILE A 117 -36.68 16.08 -11.25
N PHE A 118 -37.05 15.47 -10.12
CA PHE A 118 -38.42 15.52 -9.60
C PHE A 118 -38.87 16.93 -9.18
N VAL A 119 -37.97 17.75 -8.64
CA VAL A 119 -38.26 19.15 -8.28
C VAL A 119 -38.40 20.03 -9.52
N TYR A 120 -37.55 19.80 -10.54
CA TYR A 120 -37.55 20.58 -11.78
C TYR A 120 -38.81 20.34 -12.62
N PHE A 121 -39.23 19.09 -12.80
CA PHE A 121 -40.43 18.76 -13.58
C PHE A 121 -41.72 18.96 -12.75
N LYS A 122 -42.26 20.20 -12.77
CA LYS A 122 -43.50 20.55 -12.03
C LYS A 122 -44.71 19.69 -12.43
N ASP A 123 -44.78 19.23 -13.68
CA ASP A 123 -45.87 18.41 -14.24
C ASP A 123 -45.97 16.99 -13.66
N LEU A 124 -44.87 16.44 -13.12
CA LEU A 124 -44.84 15.09 -12.54
C LEU A 124 -45.22 15.06 -11.04
N ARG A 125 -45.67 16.19 -10.46
CA ARG A 125 -46.15 16.30 -9.07
C ARG A 125 -47.55 15.73 -8.85
N CYS A 126 -47.73 14.46 -9.17
CA CYS A 126 -48.84 13.68 -8.59
C CYS A 126 -48.56 13.38 -7.11
N LEU A 127 -49.62 13.23 -6.30
CA LEU A 127 -49.55 12.87 -4.86
C LEU A 127 -48.58 11.71 -4.57
N ARG A 128 -48.52 10.71 -5.47
CA ARG A 128 -47.60 9.56 -5.38
C ARG A 128 -46.12 9.92 -5.53
N ASN A 129 -45.79 10.91 -6.37
CA ASN A 129 -44.41 11.32 -6.64
C ASN A 129 -43.85 12.25 -5.54
N THR A 130 -44.73 13.03 -4.90
CA THR A 130 -44.37 13.84 -3.71
C THR A 130 -43.94 12.96 -2.54
N ILE A 131 -44.62 11.84 -2.27
CA ILE A 131 -44.25 10.92 -1.17
C ILE A 131 -42.87 10.30 -1.44
N HIS A 132 -42.62 9.85 -2.66
CA HIS A 132 -41.34 9.25 -3.04
C HIS A 132 -40.19 10.27 -2.93
N THR A 133 -40.44 11.52 -3.35
CA THR A 133 -39.46 12.60 -3.21
C THR A 133 -39.21 12.96 -1.75
N ASN A 134 -40.25 13.00 -0.92
CA ASN A 134 -40.12 13.30 0.52
C ASN A 134 -39.30 12.22 1.26
N LEU A 135 -39.45 10.95 0.87
CA LEU A 135 -38.65 9.83 1.39
C LEU A 135 -37.17 9.90 0.93
N MET A 136 -36.92 10.32 -0.30
CA MET A 136 -35.55 10.53 -0.79
C MET A 136 -34.89 11.72 -0.09
N CYS A 137 -35.62 12.82 0.13
CA CYS A 137 -35.12 13.99 0.89
C CYS A 137 -34.80 13.65 2.35
N THR A 138 -35.63 12.85 3.04
CA THR A 138 -35.31 12.43 4.41
C THR A 138 -34.05 11.56 4.45
N TYR A 139 -33.83 10.71 3.44
CA TYR A 139 -32.60 9.92 3.32
C TYR A 139 -31.36 10.82 3.15
N ILE A 140 -31.44 11.85 2.30
CA ILE A 140 -30.35 12.82 2.11
C ILE A 140 -30.08 13.58 3.42
N LEU A 141 -31.12 14.09 4.09
CA LEU A 141 -30.97 14.84 5.35
C LEU A 141 -30.41 13.99 6.48
N LEU A 142 -30.80 12.72 6.56
CA LEU A 142 -30.31 11.79 7.59
C LEU A 142 -28.84 11.43 7.36
N ILE A 143 -28.44 11.33 6.10
CA ILE A 143 -27.03 11.18 5.71
C ILE A 143 -26.23 12.45 6.05
N LEU A 144 -26.78 13.64 5.78
CA LEU A 144 -26.11 14.92 6.00
C LEU A 144 -26.01 15.35 7.47
N HIS A 145 -26.94 14.91 8.33
CA HIS A 145 -26.94 15.21 9.76
C HIS A 145 -26.23 14.13 10.61
N GLY A 146 -25.93 12.97 10.01
CA GLY A 146 -25.19 11.88 10.65
C GLY A 146 -23.69 11.85 10.33
N TYR A 147 -23.20 12.81 9.54
CA TYR A 147 -21.78 13.04 9.22
C TYR A 147 -21.31 14.32 9.94
#